data_AF-A0AAW0FPU7-F1
#
_entry.id   AF-A0AAW0FPU7-F1
#
_cell.length_a   1.000
_cell.length_b   1.000
_cell.length_c   1.000
_cell.angle_alpha   90.00
_cell.angle_beta   90.00
_cell.angle_gamma   90.00
#
_symmetry.space_group_name_H-M   'P 1'
#
loop_
_entity.id
_entity.type
_entity.pdbx_description
1 polymer ?
#
loop_
_entity_poly.entity_id
_entity_poly.type
_entity_poly.pdbx_seq_one_letter_code
_entity_poly.pdbx_strand_id
1 'polypeptide(L)'
;MKDLGATIVDPADLPSADELVVSNNQSFVLLVDLKMQLEAYFEDLVENPSGVRSIADLVAFNDAHPDLEKPSGFEDQSILVMADSIYERNSTYFEALAFNKELGATRGIDAALQEHNLDALILPAQGLATIPASSAGYPIVTVPMGFFTDNVTQQSAGPETVYPAPGVPIGLSFLGTAYSEMDLISFAFAYEQKTQTRLKRKAFAAAIPKTQLADIIGK
;
A
#
# COMPACT_ATOMS: atom_id res chain seq x y z
N MET A 1 -8.10 9.45 -21.52
CA MET A 1 -7.64 8.15 -22.04
C MET A 1 -8.25 7.85 -23.40
N LYS A 2 -9.58 7.90 -23.58
CA LYS A 2 -10.21 7.83 -24.92
C LYS A 2 -9.60 8.83 -25.93
N ASP A 3 -9.41 10.08 -25.52
CA ASP A 3 -8.75 11.12 -26.34
C ASP A 3 -7.27 10.82 -26.68
N LEU A 4 -6.64 9.86 -26.00
CA LEU A 4 -5.29 9.39 -26.26
C LEU A 4 -5.28 8.10 -27.09
N GLY A 5 -6.45 7.62 -27.53
CA GLY A 5 -6.60 6.42 -28.36
C GLY A 5 -6.92 5.13 -27.61
N ALA A 6 -7.06 5.17 -26.27
CA ALA A 6 -7.40 3.97 -25.51
C ALA A 6 -8.89 3.62 -25.62
N THR A 7 -9.19 2.33 -25.81
CA THR A 7 -10.54 1.78 -25.58
C THR A 7 -10.76 1.60 -24.08
N ILE A 8 -11.92 2.02 -23.57
CA ILE A 8 -12.28 1.86 -22.15
C ILE A 8 -13.54 1.01 -22.07
N VAL A 9 -13.43 -0.11 -21.34
CA VAL A 9 -14.53 -0.99 -20.97
C VAL A 9 -14.87 -0.72 -19.51
N ASP A 10 -16.15 -0.46 -19.23
CA ASP A 10 -16.68 -0.17 -17.89
C ASP A 10 -18.13 -0.71 -17.83
N PRO A 11 -18.43 -1.67 -16.94
CA PRO A 11 -17.55 -2.25 -15.92
C PRO A 11 -16.53 -3.26 -16.48
N ALA A 12 -15.44 -3.44 -15.73
CA ALA A 12 -14.42 -4.49 -15.90
C ALA A 12 -14.05 -5.02 -14.52
N ASP A 13 -15.05 -5.54 -13.81
CA ASP A 13 -14.96 -5.90 -12.39
C ASP A 13 -14.03 -7.08 -12.18
N LEU A 14 -13.29 -7.07 -11.07
CA LEU A 14 -12.49 -8.24 -10.65
C LEU A 14 -13.44 -9.32 -10.13
N PRO A 15 -13.46 -10.54 -10.70
CA PRO A 15 -14.40 -11.58 -10.25
C PRO A 15 -14.22 -11.97 -8.77
N SER A 16 -13.01 -11.83 -8.24
CA SER A 16 -12.65 -12.12 -6.84
C SER A 16 -12.82 -10.94 -5.87
N ALA A 17 -13.34 -9.78 -6.30
CA ALA A 17 -13.34 -8.55 -5.51
C ALA A 17 -14.02 -8.72 -4.14
N ASP A 18 -15.22 -9.31 -4.10
CA ASP A 18 -15.98 -9.49 -2.86
C ASP A 18 -15.27 -10.44 -1.89
N GLU A 19 -14.66 -11.51 -2.39
CA GLU A 19 -13.89 -12.47 -1.59
C GLU A 19 -12.61 -11.84 -1.02
N LEU A 20 -11.94 -10.99 -1.80
CA LEU A 20 -10.76 -10.23 -1.34
C LEU A 20 -11.11 -9.26 -0.22
N VAL A 21 -12.28 -8.61 -0.28
CA VAL A 21 -12.71 -7.63 0.74
C VAL A 21 -12.98 -8.28 2.10
N VAL A 22 -13.55 -9.48 2.11
CA VAL A 22 -13.97 -10.15 3.36
C VAL A 22 -12.92 -11.11 3.93
N SER A 23 -11.90 -11.47 3.14
CA SER A 23 -10.86 -12.41 3.56
C SER A 23 -9.86 -11.77 4.53
N ASN A 24 -9.55 -12.49 5.61
CA ASN A 24 -8.49 -12.11 6.56
C ASN A 24 -7.13 -12.77 6.24
N ASN A 25 -7.04 -13.54 5.15
CA ASN A 25 -5.83 -14.30 4.83
C ASN A 25 -4.62 -13.40 4.54
N GLN A 26 -4.82 -12.19 4.00
CA GLN A 26 -3.72 -11.24 3.78
C GLN A 26 -3.10 -10.80 5.12
N SER A 27 -3.94 -10.37 6.07
CA SER A 27 -3.49 -9.95 7.40
C SER A 27 -2.82 -11.10 8.16
N PHE A 28 -3.36 -12.32 8.05
CA PHE A 28 -2.76 -13.49 8.67
C PHE A 28 -1.37 -13.81 8.09
N VAL A 29 -1.24 -13.85 6.76
CA VAL A 29 0.05 -14.06 6.08
C VAL A 29 1.05 -12.98 6.49
N LEU A 30 0.63 -11.71 6.53
CA LEU A 30 1.46 -10.59 6.97
C LEU A 30 1.98 -10.77 8.41
N LEU A 31 1.13 -11.17 9.36
CA LEU A 31 1.56 -11.37 10.75
C LEU A 31 2.60 -12.49 10.88
N VAL A 32 2.38 -13.61 10.19
CA VAL A 32 3.33 -14.73 10.18
C VAL A 32 4.66 -14.30 9.56
N ASP A 33 4.61 -13.61 8.41
CA ASP A 33 5.83 -13.14 7.75
C ASP A 33 6.54 -12.04 8.55
N LEU A 34 5.81 -11.13 9.21
CA LEU A 34 6.39 -10.12 10.10
C LEU A 34 7.24 -10.79 11.18
N LYS A 35 6.70 -11.79 11.88
CA LYS A 35 7.45 -12.54 12.91
C LYS A 35 8.69 -13.21 12.36
N MET A 36 8.53 -14.03 11.33
CA MET A 36 9.63 -14.84 10.80
C MET A 36 10.71 -14.00 10.12
N GLN A 37 10.32 -12.96 9.37
CA GLN A 37 11.27 -12.18 8.57
C GLN A 37 11.95 -11.07 9.38
N LEU A 38 11.25 -10.45 10.34
CA LEU A 38 11.88 -9.41 11.17
C LEU A 38 12.93 -10.01 12.12
N GLU A 39 12.68 -11.19 12.68
CA GLU A 39 13.67 -11.86 13.54
C GLU A 39 14.86 -12.38 12.74
N ALA A 40 14.62 -12.98 11.55
CA ALA A 40 15.71 -13.33 10.64
C ALA A 40 16.54 -12.10 10.25
N TYR A 41 15.89 -10.96 9.99
CA TYR A 41 16.60 -9.70 9.75
C TYR A 41 17.47 -9.28 10.94
N PHE A 42 16.98 -9.39 12.17
CA PHE A 42 17.76 -9.06 13.37
C PHE A 42 18.97 -9.98 13.60
N GLU A 43 18.86 -11.25 13.23
CA GLU A 43 19.96 -12.21 13.28
C GLU A 43 21.05 -11.88 12.25
N ASP A 44 20.65 -11.43 11.06
CA ASP A 44 21.56 -11.07 9.96
C ASP A 44 22.30 -9.73 10.17
N LEU A 45 21.88 -8.91 11.16
CA LEU A 45 22.55 -7.65 11.48
C LEU A 45 23.98 -7.88 12.02
N VAL A 46 24.97 -7.37 11.27
CA VAL A 46 26.40 -7.36 11.67
C VAL A 46 26.60 -6.61 12.99
N GLU A 47 25.98 -5.44 13.12
CA GLU A 47 25.96 -4.65 14.35
C GLU A 47 24.53 -4.26 14.69
N ASN A 48 24.18 -4.38 15.97
CA ASN A 48 22.89 -3.95 16.48
C ASN A 48 23.08 -3.31 17.87
N PRO A 49 23.36 -2.00 17.92
CA PRO A 49 23.66 -1.29 19.17
C PRO A 49 22.50 -1.24 20.16
N SER A 50 21.25 -1.40 19.72
CA SER A 50 20.09 -1.41 20.63
C SER A 50 19.98 -2.71 21.41
N GLY A 51 20.58 -3.79 20.91
CA GLY A 51 20.49 -5.13 21.49
C GLY A 51 19.14 -5.83 21.27
N VAL A 52 18.18 -5.21 20.59
CA VAL A 52 16.85 -5.80 20.28
C VAL A 52 17.02 -6.91 19.23
N ARG A 53 16.73 -8.17 19.58
CA ARG A 53 16.97 -9.32 18.68
C ARG A 53 15.71 -10.13 18.35
N SER A 54 14.57 -9.75 18.89
CA SER A 54 13.29 -10.43 18.68
C SER A 54 12.12 -9.44 18.70
N ILE A 55 10.94 -9.88 18.27
CA ILE A 55 9.71 -9.08 18.44
C ILE A 55 9.41 -8.88 19.93
N ALA A 56 9.63 -9.89 20.77
CA ALA A 56 9.51 -9.76 22.23
C ALA A 56 10.42 -8.65 22.79
N ASP A 57 11.70 -8.61 22.36
CA ASP A 57 12.62 -7.55 22.77
C ASP A 57 12.15 -6.17 22.27
N LEU A 58 11.58 -6.09 21.07
CA LEU A 58 11.05 -4.85 20.51
C LEU A 58 9.86 -4.34 21.34
N VAL A 59 8.92 -5.21 21.69
CA VAL A 59 7.79 -4.87 22.57
C VAL A 59 8.30 -4.39 23.94
N ALA A 60 9.28 -5.10 24.53
CA ALA A 60 9.88 -4.72 25.80
C ALA A 60 10.65 -3.40 25.70
N PHE A 61 11.32 -3.14 24.59
CA PHE A 61 12.00 -1.88 24.32
C PHE A 61 10.99 -0.72 24.28
N ASN A 62 9.89 -0.89 23.54
CA ASN A 62 8.82 0.12 23.46
C ASN A 62 8.20 0.39 24.83
N ASP A 63 8.00 -0.65 25.65
CA ASP A 63 7.47 -0.53 27.03
C ASP A 63 8.45 0.19 27.96
N ALA A 64 9.75 -0.02 27.79
CA ALA A 64 10.80 0.61 28.59
C ALA A 64 11.09 2.06 28.18
N HIS A 65 10.73 2.44 26.94
CA HIS A 65 10.98 3.77 26.39
C HIS A 65 9.69 4.44 25.85
N PRO A 66 8.65 4.60 26.69
CA PRO A 66 7.37 5.14 26.22
C PRO A 66 7.49 6.58 25.70
N ASP A 67 8.44 7.37 26.23
CA ASP A 67 8.71 8.73 25.75
C ASP A 67 9.25 8.77 24.30
N LEU A 68 9.80 7.66 23.81
CA LEU A 68 10.31 7.52 22.45
C LEU A 68 9.31 6.80 21.54
N GLU A 69 8.72 5.70 22.02
CA GLU A 69 8.00 4.73 21.19
C GLU A 69 6.49 4.69 21.42
N LYS A 70 5.97 5.40 22.45
CA LYS A 70 4.53 5.46 22.75
C LYS A 70 4.01 6.89 22.91
N PRO A 71 4.01 7.70 21.83
CA PRO A 71 3.37 9.01 21.84
C PRO A 71 1.91 8.90 22.27
N SER A 72 1.41 9.92 22.98
CA SER A 72 0.03 9.92 23.46
C SER A 72 -0.98 9.80 22.31
N GLY A 73 -1.90 8.84 22.40
CA GLY A 73 -2.88 8.51 21.35
C GLY A 73 -2.36 7.55 20.27
N PHE A 74 -1.11 7.11 20.34
CA PHE A 74 -0.44 6.21 19.40
C PHE A 74 0.35 5.09 20.12
N GLU A 75 -0.15 4.63 21.27
CA GLU A 75 0.54 3.66 22.13
C GLU A 75 0.30 2.19 21.75
N ASP A 76 -0.55 1.93 20.76
CA ASP A 76 -0.94 0.57 20.36
C ASP A 76 0.20 -0.15 19.62
N GLN A 77 0.60 -1.30 20.17
CA GLN A 77 1.55 -2.23 19.56
C GLN A 77 0.98 -3.66 19.47
N SER A 78 -0.35 -3.80 19.45
CA SER A 78 -1.06 -5.08 19.41
C SER A 78 -0.62 -5.98 18.25
N ILE A 79 -0.28 -5.40 17.09
CA ILE A 79 0.24 -6.15 15.93
C ILE A 79 1.57 -6.85 16.26
N LEU A 80 2.49 -6.18 16.96
CA LEU A 80 3.74 -6.78 17.40
C LEU A 80 3.48 -7.90 18.41
N VAL A 81 2.60 -7.66 19.38
CA VAL A 81 2.21 -8.67 20.38
C VAL A 81 1.56 -9.90 19.73
N MET A 82 0.68 -9.69 18.76
CA MET A 82 0.04 -10.78 18.01
C MET A 82 1.08 -11.56 17.19
N ALA A 83 1.98 -10.87 16.48
CA ALA A 83 3.04 -11.50 15.71
C ALA A 83 3.98 -12.33 16.59
N ASP A 84 4.31 -11.87 17.80
CA ASP A 84 5.19 -12.59 18.73
C ASP A 84 4.64 -13.96 19.15
N SER A 85 3.32 -14.13 19.16
CA SER A 85 2.64 -15.39 19.49
C SER A 85 2.75 -16.48 18.40
N ILE A 86 3.36 -16.16 17.25
CA ILE A 86 3.50 -17.06 16.11
C ILE A 86 4.88 -17.74 16.15
N TYR A 87 4.89 -19.06 15.93
CA TYR A 87 6.12 -19.86 16.06
C TYR A 87 6.62 -20.44 14.73
N GLU A 88 5.76 -20.56 13.72
CA GLU A 88 6.13 -21.23 12.47
C GLU A 88 5.22 -20.84 11.29
N ARG A 89 5.71 -21.09 10.08
CA ARG A 89 4.89 -21.16 8.86
C ARG A 89 4.31 -22.58 8.72
N ASN A 90 3.11 -22.78 9.25
CA ASN A 90 2.41 -24.07 9.17
C ASN A 90 1.60 -24.21 7.86
N SER A 91 0.87 -25.31 7.70
CA SER A 91 0.03 -25.56 6.52
C SER A 91 -1.02 -24.47 6.29
N THR A 92 -1.64 -23.95 7.35
CA THR A 92 -2.63 -22.87 7.26
C THR A 92 -2.03 -21.59 6.67
N TYR A 93 -0.78 -21.27 6.99
CA TYR A 93 -0.06 -20.16 6.34
C TYR A 93 0.06 -20.36 4.83
N PHE A 94 0.50 -21.54 4.39
CA PHE A 94 0.69 -21.81 2.97
C PHE A 94 -0.64 -21.89 2.21
N GLU A 95 -1.70 -22.39 2.83
CA GLU A 95 -3.06 -22.37 2.28
C GLU A 95 -3.57 -20.93 2.11
N ALA A 96 -3.40 -20.09 3.14
CA ALA A 96 -3.79 -18.68 3.09
C ALA A 96 -2.98 -17.91 2.03
N LEU A 97 -1.69 -18.16 1.91
CA LEU A 97 -0.81 -17.56 0.90
C LEU A 97 -1.24 -17.96 -0.52
N ALA A 98 -1.50 -19.25 -0.75
CA ALA A 98 -1.98 -19.74 -2.04
C ALA A 98 -3.34 -19.13 -2.41
N PHE A 99 -4.25 -19.03 -1.44
CA PHE A 99 -5.56 -18.43 -1.61
C PHE A 99 -5.47 -16.94 -1.99
N ASN A 100 -4.64 -16.16 -1.27
CA ASN A 100 -4.40 -14.75 -1.61
C ASN A 100 -3.91 -14.61 -3.05
N LYS A 101 -2.94 -15.44 -3.46
CA LYS A 101 -2.38 -15.41 -4.81
C LYS A 101 -3.43 -15.77 -5.86
N GLU A 102 -4.24 -16.79 -5.61
CA GLU A 102 -5.32 -17.21 -6.52
C GLU A 102 -6.34 -16.08 -6.75
N LEU A 103 -6.79 -15.44 -5.67
CA LEU A 103 -7.75 -14.35 -5.75
C LEU A 103 -7.16 -13.09 -6.38
N GLY A 104 -5.91 -12.75 -6.11
CA GLY A 104 -5.25 -11.57 -6.70
C GLY A 104 -4.94 -11.76 -8.19
N ALA A 105 -4.45 -12.94 -8.56
CA ALA A 105 -3.99 -13.26 -9.92
C ALA A 105 -5.08 -13.93 -10.74
N THR A 106 -5.11 -15.27 -10.75
CA THR A 106 -5.88 -16.09 -11.70
C THR A 106 -7.38 -15.78 -11.70
N ARG A 107 -7.99 -15.61 -10.51
CA ARG A 107 -9.43 -15.27 -10.38
C ARG A 107 -9.70 -13.78 -10.26
N GLY A 108 -8.65 -12.97 -10.18
CA GLY A 108 -8.72 -11.51 -10.04
C GLY A 108 -8.26 -10.82 -11.31
N ILE A 109 -7.05 -10.25 -11.26
CA ILE A 109 -6.50 -9.41 -12.33
C ILE A 109 -6.49 -10.14 -13.66
N ASP A 110 -5.98 -11.38 -13.71
CA ASP A 110 -5.83 -12.09 -14.98
C ASP A 110 -7.20 -12.43 -15.60
N ALA A 111 -8.19 -12.81 -14.78
CA ALA A 111 -9.54 -13.09 -15.26
C ALA A 111 -10.20 -11.85 -15.88
N ALA A 112 -10.14 -10.71 -15.19
CA ALA A 112 -10.72 -9.45 -15.69
C ALA A 112 -10.03 -8.96 -16.98
N LEU A 113 -8.69 -9.07 -17.06
CA LEU A 113 -7.94 -8.74 -18.27
C LEU A 113 -8.34 -9.65 -19.45
N GLN A 114 -8.46 -10.96 -19.21
CA GLN A 114 -8.79 -11.94 -20.26
C GLN A 114 -10.23 -11.83 -20.75
N GLU A 115 -11.20 -11.63 -19.85
CA GLU A 115 -12.63 -11.56 -20.19
C GLU A 115 -12.92 -10.46 -21.21
N HIS A 116 -12.23 -9.33 -21.09
CA HIS A 116 -12.44 -8.15 -21.92
C HIS A 116 -11.28 -7.86 -22.89
N ASN A 117 -10.27 -8.74 -22.96
CA ASN A 117 -9.06 -8.56 -23.75
C ASN A 117 -8.42 -7.18 -23.53
N LEU A 118 -8.09 -6.88 -22.27
CA LEU A 118 -7.54 -5.61 -21.80
C LEU A 118 -6.03 -5.70 -21.57
N ASP A 119 -5.33 -4.58 -21.78
CA ASP A 119 -3.89 -4.45 -21.49
C ASP A 119 -3.61 -4.05 -20.03
N ALA A 120 -4.57 -3.39 -19.37
CA ALA A 120 -4.46 -2.94 -17.98
C ALA A 120 -5.85 -2.69 -17.38
N LEU A 121 -5.95 -2.81 -16.07
CA LEU A 121 -7.10 -2.36 -15.27
C LEU A 121 -6.80 -1.01 -14.66
N ILE A 122 -7.83 -0.17 -14.50
CA ILE A 122 -7.71 1.13 -13.86
C ILE A 122 -8.78 1.33 -12.81
N LEU A 123 -8.42 1.96 -11.70
CA LEU A 123 -9.36 2.34 -10.65
C LEU A 123 -8.79 3.47 -9.77
N PRO A 124 -9.64 4.27 -9.11
CA PRO A 124 -9.17 5.25 -8.14
C PRO A 124 -8.29 4.60 -7.06
N ALA A 125 -7.14 5.20 -6.79
CA ALA A 125 -6.17 4.69 -5.83
C ALA A 125 -6.70 4.72 -4.38
N GLN A 126 -7.68 5.58 -4.10
CA GLN A 126 -8.33 5.64 -2.78
C GLN A 126 -9.26 4.43 -2.69
N GLY A 127 -8.87 3.42 -1.90
CA GLY A 127 -9.66 2.20 -1.73
C GLY A 127 -8.78 0.96 -1.73
N LEU A 128 -9.30 -0.13 -2.30
CA LEU A 128 -8.68 -1.46 -2.24
C LEU A 128 -7.81 -1.79 -3.46
N ALA A 129 -7.40 -0.78 -4.23
CA ALA A 129 -6.67 -0.97 -5.49
C ALA A 129 -5.34 -1.73 -5.33
N THR A 130 -4.69 -1.62 -4.18
CA THR A 130 -3.43 -2.31 -3.89
C THR A 130 -3.63 -3.78 -3.53
N ILE A 131 -4.79 -4.17 -3.00
CA ILE A 131 -5.03 -5.52 -2.48
C ILE A 131 -4.85 -6.61 -3.54
N PRO A 132 -5.50 -6.55 -4.73
CA PRO A 132 -5.35 -7.63 -5.71
C PRO A 132 -3.91 -7.72 -6.24
N ALA A 133 -3.29 -6.59 -6.56
CA ALA A 133 -1.92 -6.55 -7.09
C ALA A 133 -0.88 -7.04 -6.06
N SER A 134 -0.99 -6.60 -4.80
CA SER A 134 -0.09 -7.06 -3.73
C SER A 134 -0.26 -8.55 -3.40
N SER A 135 -1.49 -9.06 -3.39
CA SER A 135 -1.76 -10.49 -3.19
C SER A 135 -1.26 -11.36 -4.34
N ALA A 136 -1.31 -10.85 -5.58
CA ALA A 136 -0.78 -11.53 -6.76
C ALA A 136 0.75 -11.47 -6.89
N GLY A 137 1.37 -10.42 -6.32
CA GLY A 137 2.75 -10.04 -6.62
C GLY A 137 2.88 -9.38 -8.01
N TYR A 138 1.86 -8.65 -8.44
CA TYR A 138 1.76 -8.03 -9.76
C TYR A 138 2.04 -6.52 -9.72
N PRO A 139 2.47 -5.92 -10.84
CA PRO A 139 2.81 -4.50 -10.88
C PRO A 139 1.57 -3.60 -10.81
N ILE A 140 1.73 -2.49 -10.09
CA ILE A 140 0.76 -1.41 -9.97
C ILE A 140 1.49 -0.06 -10.01
N VAL A 141 0.95 0.90 -10.77
CA VAL A 141 1.47 2.28 -10.81
C VAL A 141 0.33 3.26 -10.61
N THR A 142 0.53 4.25 -9.73
CA THR A 142 -0.46 5.29 -9.44
C THR A 142 0.01 6.64 -9.94
N VAL A 143 -0.84 7.35 -10.67
CA VAL A 143 -0.60 8.72 -11.13
C VAL A 143 -1.70 9.67 -10.66
N PRO A 144 -1.41 10.96 -10.38
CA PRO A 144 -2.43 11.89 -9.91
C PRO A 144 -3.57 12.11 -10.91
N MET A 145 -4.81 11.92 -10.47
CA MET A 145 -6.03 12.08 -11.28
C MET A 145 -6.91 13.26 -10.86
N GLY A 146 -6.74 13.75 -9.62
CA GLY A 146 -7.46 14.93 -9.16
C GLY A 146 -7.13 15.31 -7.74
N PHE A 147 -8.02 16.10 -7.15
CA PHE A 147 -7.98 16.51 -5.76
C PHE A 147 -9.41 16.53 -5.22
N PHE A 148 -9.59 16.26 -3.93
CA PHE A 148 -10.88 16.49 -3.28
C PHE A 148 -11.25 17.98 -3.35
N THR A 149 -12.54 18.24 -3.54
CA THR A 149 -13.07 19.60 -3.67
C THR A 149 -13.00 20.35 -2.34
N ASP A 150 -13.06 21.68 -2.40
CA ASP A 150 -12.98 22.51 -1.19
C ASP A 150 -14.21 22.36 -0.26
N ASN A 151 -15.31 21.80 -0.79
CA ASN A 151 -16.54 21.53 -0.04
C ASN A 151 -16.66 20.06 0.41
N VAL A 152 -15.59 19.26 0.33
CA VAL A 152 -15.65 17.87 0.78
C VAL A 152 -15.94 17.80 2.28
N THR A 153 -16.86 16.91 2.66
CA THR A 153 -17.14 16.63 4.08
C THR A 153 -15.95 15.93 4.69
N GLN A 154 -15.27 16.62 5.60
CA GLN A 154 -14.15 16.05 6.34
C GLN A 154 -14.63 15.02 7.36
N GLN A 155 -13.85 13.96 7.53
CA GLN A 155 -14.07 12.93 8.53
C GLN A 155 -12.76 12.69 9.28
N SER A 156 -12.85 12.25 10.54
CA SER A 156 -11.66 11.80 11.28
C SER A 156 -11.12 10.53 10.63
N ALA A 157 -9.80 10.48 10.46
CA ALA A 157 -9.07 9.34 9.90
C ALA A 157 -7.96 8.85 10.85
N GLY A 158 -8.10 9.18 12.12
CA GLY A 158 -7.11 8.93 13.18
C GLY A 158 -7.22 9.99 14.28
N PRO A 159 -6.37 9.89 15.32
CA PRO A 159 -6.40 10.80 16.47
C PRO A 159 -6.21 12.27 16.05
N GLU A 160 -5.30 12.53 15.11
CA GLU A 160 -4.88 13.88 14.71
C GLU A 160 -5.03 14.14 13.20
N THR A 161 -5.68 13.24 12.47
CA THR A 161 -5.79 13.29 11.01
C THR A 161 -7.23 13.34 10.53
N VAL A 162 -7.45 14.05 9.43
CA VAL A 162 -8.74 14.12 8.74
C VAL A 162 -8.60 13.66 7.29
N TYR A 163 -9.55 12.84 6.85
CA TYR A 163 -9.64 12.38 5.47
C TYR A 163 -11.09 11.98 5.14
N PRO A 164 -11.62 12.32 3.95
CA PRO A 164 -11.00 13.19 2.94
C PRO A 164 -10.93 14.65 3.43
N ALA A 165 -10.10 15.47 2.79
CA ALA A 165 -10.01 16.90 3.10
C ALA A 165 -9.77 17.74 1.83
N PRO A 166 -10.15 19.04 1.83
CA PRO A 166 -9.94 19.95 0.72
C PRO A 166 -8.53 19.88 0.13
N GLY A 167 -8.44 19.59 -1.17
CA GLY A 167 -7.16 19.56 -1.86
C GLY A 167 -6.30 18.35 -1.62
N VAL A 168 -6.77 17.34 -0.87
CA VAL A 168 -6.07 16.06 -0.76
C VAL A 168 -6.00 15.41 -2.16
N PRO A 169 -4.82 14.97 -2.63
CA PRO A 169 -4.67 14.36 -3.94
C PRO A 169 -5.45 13.05 -4.08
N ILE A 170 -5.97 12.84 -5.28
CA ILE A 170 -6.64 11.63 -5.72
C ILE A 170 -5.77 11.03 -6.82
N GLY A 171 -5.29 9.80 -6.64
CA GLY A 171 -4.58 9.01 -7.66
C GLY A 171 -5.49 8.10 -8.47
N LEU A 172 -5.06 7.76 -9.68
CA LEU A 172 -5.57 6.69 -10.55
C LEU A 172 -4.51 5.60 -10.61
N SER A 173 -4.86 4.39 -10.20
CA SER A 173 -3.99 3.22 -10.26
C SER A 173 -4.18 2.47 -11.57
N PHE A 174 -3.08 2.02 -12.16
CA PHE A 174 -3.02 1.11 -13.30
C PHE A 174 -2.45 -0.21 -12.81
N LEU A 175 -3.18 -1.31 -13.02
CA LEU A 175 -2.81 -2.67 -12.63
C LEU A 175 -2.62 -3.49 -13.90
N GLY A 176 -1.63 -4.37 -13.90
CA GLY A 176 -1.36 -5.30 -15.00
C GLY A 176 -1.03 -6.69 -14.48
N THR A 177 -0.83 -7.62 -15.41
CA THR A 177 -0.38 -8.98 -15.08
C THR A 177 1.12 -9.00 -14.73
N ALA A 178 1.65 -10.14 -14.31
CA ALA A 178 3.07 -10.29 -13.98
C ALA A 178 3.99 -9.75 -15.10
N TYR A 179 5.02 -8.99 -14.69
CA TYR A 179 6.08 -8.49 -15.58
C TYR A 179 5.62 -7.48 -16.66
N SER A 180 4.46 -6.83 -16.46
CA SER A 180 3.91 -5.82 -17.36
C SER A 180 4.34 -4.38 -17.04
N GLU A 181 5.39 -4.18 -16.23
CA GLU A 181 5.81 -2.85 -15.75
C GLU A 181 6.06 -1.87 -16.89
N MET A 182 6.66 -2.32 -17.99
CA MET A 182 6.98 -1.47 -19.13
C MET A 182 5.71 -0.90 -19.80
N ASP A 183 4.69 -1.73 -19.95
CA ASP A 183 3.40 -1.32 -20.52
C ASP A 183 2.67 -0.37 -19.56
N LEU A 184 2.62 -0.71 -18.27
CA LEU A 184 1.99 0.12 -17.25
C LEU A 184 2.65 1.50 -17.13
N ILE A 185 3.98 1.57 -17.13
CA ILE A 185 4.73 2.84 -17.14
C ILE A 185 4.38 3.64 -18.39
N SER A 186 4.26 3.01 -19.56
CA SER A 186 3.92 3.67 -20.81
C SER A 186 2.51 4.28 -20.77
N PHE A 187 1.52 3.53 -20.27
CA PHE A 187 0.14 3.99 -20.12
C PHE A 187 0.04 5.13 -19.10
N ALA A 188 0.65 4.95 -17.93
CA ALA A 188 0.68 5.95 -16.87
C ALA A 188 1.37 7.24 -17.32
N PHE A 189 2.49 7.13 -18.03
CA PHE A 189 3.20 8.28 -18.61
C PHE A 189 2.33 9.04 -19.61
N ALA A 190 1.68 8.34 -20.56
CA ALA A 190 0.80 8.98 -21.53
C ALA A 190 -0.36 9.73 -20.83
N TYR A 191 -0.96 9.13 -19.81
CA TYR A 191 -1.98 9.78 -18.98
C TYR A 191 -1.44 11.01 -18.25
N GLU A 192 -0.29 10.88 -17.58
CA GLU A 192 0.33 11.96 -16.82
C GLU A 192 0.68 13.14 -17.73
N GLN A 193 1.32 12.89 -18.88
CA GLN A 193 1.73 13.93 -19.81
C GLN A 193 0.54 14.72 -20.38
N LYS A 194 -0.58 14.04 -20.63
CA LYS A 194 -1.81 14.69 -21.11
C LYS A 194 -2.47 15.54 -20.03
N THR A 195 -2.42 15.12 -18.77
CA THR A 195 -3.25 15.69 -17.71
C THR A 195 -2.49 16.68 -16.83
N GLN A 196 -1.20 16.45 -16.58
CA GLN A 196 -0.33 17.22 -15.70
C GLN A 196 -1.00 17.55 -14.35
N THR A 197 -1.85 16.64 -13.85
CA THR A 197 -2.79 16.94 -12.77
C THR A 197 -2.08 17.39 -11.50
N ARG A 198 -0.93 16.77 -11.19
CA ARG A 198 -0.08 17.14 -10.05
C ARG A 198 0.24 18.64 -10.01
N LEU A 199 0.39 19.30 -11.17
CA LEU A 199 0.77 20.70 -11.28
C LEU A 199 -0.41 21.67 -11.08
N LYS A 200 -1.66 21.16 -11.06
CA LYS A 200 -2.87 22.00 -10.96
C LYS A 200 -3.15 22.53 -9.55
N ARG A 201 -2.53 21.94 -8.52
CA ARG A 201 -2.62 22.42 -7.13
C ARG A 201 -1.24 22.34 -6.49
N LYS A 202 -0.77 23.46 -5.93
CA LYS A 202 0.46 23.47 -5.13
C LYS A 202 0.20 22.86 -3.75
N ALA A 203 1.24 22.33 -3.13
CA ALA A 203 1.21 22.00 -1.71
C ALA A 203 0.82 23.24 -0.90
N PHE A 204 0.09 23.02 0.20
CA PHE A 204 -0.18 24.11 1.14
C PHE A 204 1.14 24.63 1.73
N ALA A 205 1.18 25.91 2.11
CA ALA A 205 2.42 26.60 2.44
C ALA A 205 3.26 25.91 3.53
N ALA A 206 2.61 25.25 4.50
CA ALA A 206 3.30 24.52 5.57
C ALA A 206 3.95 23.19 5.09
N ALA A 207 3.46 22.59 4.00
CA ALA A 207 4.04 21.39 3.40
C ALA A 207 5.15 21.68 2.39
N ILE A 208 5.45 22.96 2.11
CA ILE A 208 6.58 23.32 1.26
C ILE A 208 7.86 23.12 2.07
N PRO A 209 8.76 22.19 1.70
CA PRO A 209 10.00 21.96 2.43
C PRO A 209 10.82 23.24 2.49
N LYS A 210 11.22 23.65 3.70
CA LYS A 210 12.07 24.84 3.93
C LYS A 210 13.53 24.50 4.18
N THR A 211 13.83 23.21 4.29
CA THR A 211 15.14 22.67 4.64
C THR A 211 15.48 21.58 3.64
N GLN A 212 16.68 21.65 3.06
CA GLN A 212 17.29 20.62 2.25
C GLN A 212 18.36 19.86 3.05
N LEU A 213 18.72 18.67 2.60
CA LEU A 213 19.77 17.87 3.24
C LEU A 213 21.11 18.64 3.36
N ALA A 214 21.42 19.44 2.35
CA ALA A 214 22.60 20.30 2.32
C ALA A 214 22.60 21.42 3.38
N ASP A 215 21.43 21.78 3.95
CA ASP A 215 21.34 22.81 4.99
C ASP A 215 21.72 22.29 6.39
N ILE A 216 21.79 20.96 6.54
CA ILE A 216 22.01 20.23 7.79
C ILE A 216 23.36 19.49 7.77
N ILE A 217 23.73 18.84 6.66
CA ILE A 217 25.00 18.12 6.56
C ILE A 217 26.17 19.11 6.48
N GLY A 218 27.05 19.11 7.47
CA GLY A 218 28.26 19.94 7.52
C GLY A 218 28.20 21.12 8.50
N LYS A 219 27.19 21.18 9.38
CA LYS A 219 27.16 22.04 10.56
C LYS A 219 27.50 21.27 11.83
#